data_AF-A0A1G2I505-F1
#
_entry.id   AF-A0A1G2I505-F1
#
_cell.length_a   1.000
_cell.length_b   1.000
_cell.length_c   1.000
_cell.angle_alpha   90.00
_cell.angle_beta   90.00
_cell.angle_gamma   90.00
#
_symmetry.space_group_name_H-M   'P 1'
#
loop_
_entity.id
_entity.type
_entity.pdbx_description
1 polymer ?
#
loop_
_entity_poly.entity_id
_entity_poly.type
_entity_poly.pdbx_seq_one_letter_code
_entity_poly.pdbx_strand_id
1 'polypeptide(L)'
;MINILKDFTAIVTDKKKEPICYAVMASALLFCIIGFFNKELAVGFFVLLLLSVVTIFTIYETGIKDKEIYAIFLTALLVHLAAVLFIYYRGFRPFGGGADFALYDQIARDIAYRFSHGNFSLDGLYTDHFFPVVIGILYMLTFPSMIIGQLFTVWLAAFSVLLTYLIVLQIGGTKKIALLTSIIITMYPSYLYFGSVLLKDTVVVPLVLAGILLILKMGKNFSWVTFSMFFIVLTCLINLRFYIGYALMFSFIFCWPWLSVLSVKKRIIYWFIIIFLIGFSPQIANNGYYGFSSFKSLANPEKITYYREIVYNNPSLNPQPITPQPTTPKPTISKPITPPPSAPQPTTPKPTISKPTTPPPSAPQPTTSQPTTSQPNPLQQEFNGIGSTFELETGFGKGFITFFKNSSQSFLYSLLGPFPWQLRYQRQMMGLVETIPWYILIIVSMYGFARFIKRRGILEFLKFYKFSSPLLLFGILALGALSLYINNYGIITRIRIPIFICFIAVMFISFNGDLEKFYRNHLRNLYKLITRSENK
;
A
#
# COMPACT_ATOMS: atom_id res chain seq x y z
N MET A 1 17.53 44.28 -13.22
CA MET A 1 16.26 44.03 -13.94
C MET A 1 16.46 44.02 -15.46
N ILE A 2 17.09 45.04 -16.06
CA ILE A 2 17.38 45.10 -17.52
C ILE A 2 18.28 43.96 -18.02
N ASN A 3 19.29 43.54 -17.26
CA ASN A 3 20.15 42.40 -17.64
C ASN A 3 19.40 41.05 -17.61
N ILE A 4 18.52 40.86 -16.62
CA ILE A 4 17.66 39.66 -16.52
C ILE A 4 16.69 39.60 -17.71
N LEU A 5 16.14 40.75 -18.12
CA LEU A 5 15.25 40.83 -19.28
C LEU A 5 16.00 40.54 -20.59
N LYS A 6 17.24 41.02 -20.73
CA LYS A 6 18.13 40.71 -21.87
C LYS A 6 18.48 39.22 -21.94
N ASP A 7 18.84 38.62 -20.81
CA ASP A 7 19.16 37.19 -20.73
C ASP A 7 17.93 36.32 -21.02
N PHE A 8 16.76 36.74 -20.54
CA PHE A 8 15.48 36.09 -20.84
C PHE A 8 15.14 36.18 -22.34
N THR A 9 15.27 37.36 -22.95
CA THR A 9 15.07 37.52 -24.39
C THR A 9 16.04 36.67 -25.21
N ALA A 10 17.32 36.58 -24.80
CA ALA A 10 18.32 35.75 -25.47
C ALA A 10 17.98 34.24 -25.40
N ILE A 11 17.45 33.78 -24.25
CA ILE A 11 16.99 32.39 -24.06
C ILE A 11 15.77 32.07 -24.93
N VAL A 12 14.81 33.01 -25.04
CA VAL A 12 13.58 32.84 -25.84
C VAL A 12 13.87 32.89 -27.35
N THR A 13 14.88 33.65 -27.80
CA THR A 13 15.27 33.73 -29.21
C THR A 13 16.14 32.57 -29.70
N ASP A 14 16.63 31.69 -28.81
CA ASP A 14 17.37 30.50 -29.20
C ASP A 14 16.43 29.43 -29.76
N LYS A 15 16.45 29.23 -31.08
CA LYS A 15 15.63 28.23 -31.80
C LYS A 15 15.75 26.80 -31.25
N LYS A 16 16.85 26.46 -30.55
CA LYS A 16 16.98 25.13 -29.91
C LYS A 16 16.21 25.03 -28.58
N LYS A 17 15.90 26.16 -27.95
CA LYS A 17 15.21 26.26 -26.64
C LYS A 17 13.75 26.72 -26.78
N GLU A 18 13.32 27.11 -27.97
CA GLU A 18 11.92 27.43 -28.31
C GLU A 18 10.88 26.44 -27.76
N PRO A 19 11.01 25.10 -27.97
CA PRO A 19 10.03 24.15 -27.44
C PRO A 19 9.97 24.12 -25.91
N ILE A 20 11.10 24.39 -25.23
CA ILE A 20 11.16 24.48 -23.77
C ILE A 20 10.44 25.75 -23.30
N CYS A 21 10.66 26.88 -23.98
CA CYS A 21 9.97 28.14 -23.67
C CYS A 21 8.46 28.02 -23.86
N TYR A 22 7.99 27.41 -24.96
CA TYR A 22 6.56 27.15 -25.17
C TYR A 22 6.00 26.20 -24.12
N ALA A 23 6.73 25.15 -23.73
CA ALA A 23 6.28 24.24 -22.68
C ALA A 23 6.16 24.94 -21.32
N VAL A 24 7.13 25.81 -20.97
CA VAL A 24 7.10 26.61 -19.72
C VAL A 24 5.94 27.61 -19.75
N MET A 25 5.75 28.32 -20.87
CA MET A 25 4.63 29.26 -21.02
C MET A 25 3.27 28.56 -20.99
N ALA A 26 3.13 27.43 -21.67
CA ALA A 26 1.91 26.61 -21.63
C ALA A 26 1.64 26.07 -20.22
N SER A 27 2.67 25.62 -19.50
CA SER A 27 2.53 25.17 -18.11
C SER A 27 2.13 26.32 -17.18
N ALA A 28 2.71 27.51 -17.36
CA ALA A 28 2.36 28.69 -16.59
C ALA A 28 0.93 29.17 -16.87
N LEU A 29 0.52 29.20 -18.14
CA LEU A 29 -0.84 29.53 -18.54
C LEU A 29 -1.84 28.52 -17.98
N LEU A 30 -1.55 27.23 -18.08
CA LEU A 30 -2.37 26.16 -17.50
C LEU A 30 -2.47 26.32 -15.98
N PHE A 31 -1.37 26.62 -15.29
CA PHE A 31 -1.37 26.89 -13.86
C PHE A 31 -2.24 28.10 -13.50
N CYS A 32 -2.17 29.20 -14.26
CA CYS A 32 -3.02 30.37 -14.06
C CYS A 32 -4.51 30.06 -14.29
N ILE A 33 -4.84 29.31 -15.35
CA ILE A 33 -6.22 28.91 -15.66
C ILE A 33 -6.77 28.02 -14.55
N ILE A 34 -6.04 26.97 -14.17
CA ILE A 34 -6.48 26.06 -13.10
C ILE A 34 -6.58 26.83 -11.78
N GLY A 35 -5.61 27.68 -11.47
CA GLY A 35 -5.59 28.48 -10.24
C GLY A 35 -6.73 29.47 -10.13
N PHE A 36 -7.26 29.95 -11.27
CA PHE A 36 -8.46 30.78 -11.30
C PHE A 36 -9.71 30.02 -10.84
N PHE A 37 -9.86 28.75 -11.24
CA PHE A 37 -11.03 27.93 -10.88
C PHE A 37 -10.89 27.19 -9.55
N ASN A 38 -9.69 26.67 -9.25
CA ASN A 38 -9.42 25.90 -8.04
C ASN A 38 -7.94 26.03 -7.62
N LYS A 39 -7.70 26.81 -6.57
CA LYS A 39 -6.36 27.08 -6.03
C LYS A 39 -5.67 25.82 -5.52
N GLU A 40 -6.40 24.93 -4.85
CA GLU A 40 -5.86 23.70 -4.26
C GLU A 40 -5.37 22.74 -5.34
N LEU A 41 -6.17 22.61 -6.42
CA LEU A 41 -5.84 21.80 -7.58
C LEU A 41 -4.61 22.35 -8.31
N ALA A 42 -4.52 23.68 -8.50
CA ALA A 42 -3.37 24.30 -9.14
C ALA A 42 -2.06 24.03 -8.36
N VAL A 43 -2.10 24.18 -7.04
CA VAL A 43 -0.94 23.90 -6.18
C VAL A 43 -0.56 22.43 -6.23
N GLY A 44 -1.54 21.52 -6.18
CA GLY A 44 -1.29 20.09 -6.34
C GLY A 44 -0.63 19.75 -7.68
N PHE A 45 -1.10 20.36 -8.79
CA PHE A 45 -0.46 20.20 -10.11
C PHE A 45 0.97 20.74 -10.14
N PHE A 46 1.23 21.87 -9.48
CA PHE A 46 2.57 22.42 -9.38
C PHE A 46 3.53 21.49 -8.63
N VAL A 47 3.09 20.91 -7.51
CA VAL A 47 3.86 19.90 -6.76
C VAL A 47 4.14 18.68 -7.64
N LEU A 48 3.12 18.17 -8.33
CA LEU A 48 3.24 17.01 -9.23
C LEU A 48 4.23 17.29 -10.37
N LEU A 49 4.18 18.50 -10.96
CA LEU A 49 5.09 18.94 -12.00
C LEU A 49 6.53 19.00 -11.48
N LEU A 50 6.75 19.63 -10.32
CA LEU A 50 8.07 19.74 -9.69
C LEU A 50 8.71 18.37 -9.46
N LEU A 51 7.96 17.44 -8.84
CA LEU A 51 8.41 16.08 -8.58
C LEU A 51 8.71 15.31 -9.88
N SER A 52 7.89 15.52 -10.91
CA SER A 52 8.09 14.90 -12.23
C SER A 52 9.34 15.43 -12.92
N VAL A 53 9.59 16.74 -12.87
CA VAL A 53 10.81 17.37 -13.42
C VAL A 53 12.06 16.86 -12.70
N VAL A 54 12.05 16.80 -11.36
CA VAL A 54 13.16 16.24 -10.57
C VAL A 54 13.43 14.79 -10.96
N THR A 55 12.37 13.99 -11.16
CA THR A 55 12.50 12.59 -11.57
C THR A 55 13.11 12.46 -12.96
N ILE A 56 12.60 13.20 -13.94
CA ILE A 56 13.10 13.22 -15.32
C ILE A 56 14.56 13.68 -15.37
N PHE A 57 14.90 14.75 -14.63
CA PHE A 57 16.26 15.25 -14.52
C PHE A 57 17.20 14.20 -13.92
N THR A 58 16.77 13.52 -12.85
CA THR A 58 17.55 12.43 -12.24
C THR A 58 17.82 11.30 -13.23
N ILE A 59 16.83 10.89 -14.04
CA ILE A 59 17.02 9.87 -15.08
C ILE A 59 18.02 10.37 -16.15
N TYR A 60 17.90 11.63 -16.55
CA TYR A 60 18.80 12.23 -17.53
C TYR A 60 20.27 12.23 -17.06
N GLU A 61 20.51 12.64 -15.81
CA GLU A 61 21.85 12.66 -15.19
C GLU A 61 22.48 11.27 -15.07
N THR A 62 21.67 10.21 -14.94
CA THR A 62 22.18 8.83 -14.96
C THR A 62 22.69 8.36 -16.32
N GLY A 63 22.63 9.21 -17.36
CA GLY A 63 23.10 8.92 -18.72
C GLY A 63 22.14 8.02 -19.52
N ILE A 64 20.94 7.78 -19.00
CA ILE A 64 19.94 6.93 -19.63
C ILE A 64 19.17 7.75 -20.68
N LYS A 65 19.58 7.62 -21.95
CA LYS A 65 18.95 8.30 -23.10
C LYS A 65 17.77 7.53 -23.72
N ASP A 66 17.20 6.59 -22.99
CA ASP A 66 16.14 5.73 -23.53
C ASP A 66 14.78 6.43 -23.52
N LYS A 67 14.26 6.75 -24.70
CA LYS A 67 12.95 7.41 -24.86
C LYS A 67 11.80 6.61 -24.25
N GLU A 68 11.92 5.28 -24.22
CA GLU A 68 10.87 4.40 -23.67
C GLU A 68 10.65 4.64 -22.17
N ILE A 69 11.72 4.94 -21.43
CA ILE A 69 11.67 5.18 -19.97
C ILE A 69 10.91 6.46 -19.65
N TYR A 70 11.14 7.53 -20.42
CA TYR A 70 10.41 8.79 -20.24
C TYR A 70 8.94 8.62 -20.65
N ALA A 71 8.68 7.91 -21.75
CA ALA A 71 7.33 7.66 -22.25
C ALA A 71 6.50 6.85 -21.24
N ILE A 72 7.08 5.80 -20.63
CA ILE A 72 6.34 4.97 -19.66
C ILE A 72 6.05 5.74 -18.36
N PHE A 73 7.02 6.52 -17.87
CA PHE A 73 6.82 7.36 -16.68
C PHE A 73 5.69 8.37 -16.92
N LEU A 74 5.72 9.08 -18.06
CA LEU A 74 4.69 10.05 -18.41
C LEU A 74 3.32 9.39 -18.64
N THR A 75 3.28 8.24 -19.30
CA THR A 75 2.03 7.48 -19.52
C THR A 75 1.41 7.06 -18.19
N ALA A 76 2.21 6.51 -17.27
CA ALA A 76 1.74 6.14 -15.94
C ALA A 76 1.24 7.35 -15.16
N LEU A 77 1.96 8.48 -15.23
CA LEU A 77 1.56 9.74 -14.61
C LEU A 77 0.18 10.20 -15.11
N LEU A 78 -0.04 10.20 -16.43
CA LEU A 78 -1.30 10.63 -17.03
C LEU A 78 -2.46 9.70 -16.70
N VAL A 79 -2.24 8.38 -16.73
CA VAL A 79 -3.28 7.39 -16.40
C VAL A 79 -3.70 7.49 -14.94
N HIS A 80 -2.74 7.57 -14.01
CA HIS A 80 -3.05 7.72 -12.59
C HIS A 80 -3.61 9.11 -12.26
N LEU A 81 -3.19 10.17 -12.95
CA LEU A 81 -3.79 11.49 -12.82
C LEU A 81 -5.27 11.46 -13.23
N ALA A 82 -5.58 10.86 -14.38
CA ALA A 82 -6.96 10.70 -14.83
C ALA A 82 -7.79 9.89 -13.82
N ALA A 83 -7.23 8.83 -13.25
CA ALA A 83 -7.87 8.04 -12.20
C ALA A 83 -8.14 8.85 -10.93
N VAL A 84 -7.17 9.61 -10.43
CA VAL A 84 -7.33 10.49 -9.25
C VAL A 84 -8.44 11.50 -9.48
N LEU A 85 -8.41 12.22 -10.61
CA LEU A 85 -9.42 13.24 -10.91
C LEU A 85 -10.81 12.61 -11.04
N PHE A 86 -10.92 11.46 -11.71
CA PHE A 86 -12.17 10.73 -11.81
C PHE A 86 -12.71 10.31 -10.43
N ILE A 87 -11.86 9.70 -9.59
CA ILE A 87 -12.24 9.25 -8.24
C ILE A 87 -12.66 10.44 -7.36
N TYR A 88 -11.90 11.54 -7.40
CA TYR A 88 -12.15 12.73 -6.60
C TYR A 88 -13.47 13.40 -6.96
N TYR A 89 -13.73 13.65 -8.25
CA TYR A 89 -14.93 14.37 -8.69
C TYR A 89 -16.19 13.50 -8.77
N ARG A 90 -16.07 12.20 -9.04
CA ARG A 90 -17.22 11.30 -9.19
C ARG A 90 -17.52 10.49 -7.93
N GLY A 91 -16.68 10.58 -6.91
CA GLY A 91 -16.83 9.81 -5.67
C GLY A 91 -16.80 8.29 -5.90
N PHE A 92 -16.07 7.83 -6.92
CA PHE A 92 -16.08 6.42 -7.33
C PHE A 92 -15.40 5.51 -6.28
N ARG A 93 -16.16 4.60 -5.66
CA ARG A 93 -15.72 3.73 -4.55
C ARG A 93 -16.14 2.26 -4.75
N PRO A 94 -15.54 1.52 -5.71
CA PRO A 94 -15.97 0.17 -6.10
C PRO A 94 -15.84 -0.89 -5.00
N PHE A 95 -14.84 -0.76 -4.11
CA PHE A 95 -14.56 -1.75 -3.07
C PHE A 95 -15.17 -1.41 -1.69
N GLY A 96 -15.95 -0.31 -1.59
CA GLY A 96 -16.36 0.26 -0.30
C GLY A 96 -15.17 0.75 0.53
N GLY A 97 -15.41 1.26 1.74
CA GLY A 97 -14.34 1.68 2.65
C GLY A 97 -13.83 3.09 2.37
N GLY A 98 -14.50 4.07 2.96
CA GLY A 98 -14.12 5.49 2.94
C GLY A 98 -13.43 6.00 4.20
N ALA A 99 -13.41 5.20 5.27
CA ALA A 99 -12.95 5.64 6.58
C ALA A 99 -11.44 5.94 6.61
N ASP A 100 -10.62 5.06 6.04
CA ASP A 100 -9.15 5.16 6.16
C ASP A 100 -8.58 6.45 5.53
N PHE A 101 -8.96 6.76 4.29
CA PHE A 101 -8.38 7.92 3.60
C PHE A 101 -8.92 9.26 4.13
N ALA A 102 -10.17 9.30 4.58
CA ALA A 102 -10.73 10.49 5.21
C ALA A 102 -10.09 10.74 6.58
N LEU A 103 -9.87 9.67 7.35
CA LEU A 103 -9.16 9.74 8.63
C LEU A 103 -7.70 10.19 8.44
N TYR A 104 -7.00 9.65 7.42
CA TYR A 104 -5.64 10.08 7.11
C TYR A 104 -5.57 11.54 6.67
N ASP A 105 -6.54 12.02 5.89
CA ASP A 105 -6.64 13.43 5.52
C ASP A 105 -6.86 14.30 6.76
N GLN A 106 -7.79 13.94 7.64
CA GLN A 106 -8.09 14.68 8.86
C GLN A 106 -6.85 14.77 9.76
N ILE A 107 -6.19 13.65 10.07
CA ILE A 107 -4.98 13.64 10.89
C ILE A 107 -3.87 14.46 10.24
N ALA A 108 -3.71 14.38 8.91
CA ALA A 108 -2.71 15.17 8.19
C ALA A 108 -2.98 16.69 8.29
N ARG A 109 -4.24 17.12 8.26
CA ARG A 109 -4.62 18.53 8.50
C ARG A 109 -4.28 18.97 9.91
N ASP A 110 -4.57 18.15 10.91
CA ASP A 110 -4.25 18.44 12.30
C ASP A 110 -2.72 18.56 12.51
N ILE A 111 -1.94 17.68 11.89
CA ILE A 111 -0.48 17.73 11.91
C ILE A 111 0.03 19.01 11.23
N ALA A 112 -0.49 19.35 10.04
CA ALA A 112 -0.11 20.56 9.32
C ALA A 112 -0.40 21.83 10.13
N TYR A 113 -1.57 21.87 10.80
CA TYR A 113 -1.93 22.95 11.70
C TYR A 113 -0.95 23.06 12.87
N ARG A 114 -0.65 21.95 13.57
CA ARG A 114 0.29 21.97 14.70
C ARG A 114 1.70 22.40 14.28
N PHE A 115 2.22 21.84 13.20
CA PHE A 115 3.59 22.10 12.75
C PHE A 115 3.75 23.54 12.26
N SER A 116 2.74 24.11 11.60
CA SER A 116 2.75 25.53 11.19
C SER A 116 2.74 26.51 12.38
N HIS A 117 2.29 26.05 13.56
CA HIS A 117 2.34 26.81 14.82
C HIS A 117 3.55 26.45 15.71
N GLY A 118 4.54 25.73 15.16
CA GLY A 118 5.77 25.37 15.86
C GLY A 118 5.63 24.22 16.88
N ASN A 119 4.47 23.55 16.93
CA ASN A 119 4.29 22.36 17.76
C ASN A 119 4.56 21.09 16.94
N PHE A 120 5.73 20.48 17.15
CA PHE A 120 6.13 19.25 16.47
C PHE A 120 5.74 17.95 17.21
N SER A 121 4.98 18.05 18.31
CA SER A 121 4.51 16.88 19.05
C SER A 121 3.33 16.19 18.35
N LEU A 122 3.44 14.86 18.24
CA LEU A 122 2.37 13.98 17.78
C LEU A 122 1.46 13.50 18.92
N ASP A 123 1.72 13.93 20.16
CA ASP A 123 0.97 13.48 21.34
C ASP A 123 -0.51 13.87 21.23
N GLY A 124 -1.39 12.93 21.56
CA GLY A 124 -2.83 13.10 21.45
C GLY A 124 -3.39 13.00 20.03
N LEU A 125 -2.56 12.72 19.01
CA LEU A 125 -3.02 12.34 17.68
C LEU A 125 -2.97 10.82 17.52
N TYR A 126 -3.96 10.27 16.84
CA TYR A 126 -3.96 8.86 16.47
C TYR A 126 -2.99 8.62 15.31
N THR A 127 -1.73 8.27 15.62
CA THR A 127 -0.69 8.00 14.60
C THR A 127 -0.07 6.62 14.79
N ASP A 128 -0.79 5.57 14.41
CA ASP A 128 -0.25 4.20 14.42
C ASP A 128 0.87 3.97 13.37
N HIS A 129 1.08 4.95 12.49
CA HIS A 129 2.12 4.93 11.46
C HIS A 129 2.40 6.33 10.91
N PHE A 130 3.54 6.50 10.24
CA PHE A 130 4.03 7.80 9.77
C PHE A 130 3.37 8.36 8.49
N PHE A 131 2.48 7.63 7.83
CA PHE A 131 1.87 8.11 6.58
C PHE A 131 1.14 9.46 6.70
N PRO A 132 0.24 9.69 7.68
CA PRO A 132 -0.37 11.00 7.89
C PRO A 132 0.64 12.11 8.21
N VAL A 133 1.78 11.78 8.82
CA VAL A 133 2.87 12.75 9.08
C VAL A 133 3.49 13.23 7.78
N VAL A 134 3.76 12.32 6.84
CA VAL A 134 4.30 12.68 5.51
C VAL A 134 3.33 13.60 4.76
N ILE A 135 2.04 13.28 4.77
CA ILE A 135 1.01 14.12 4.14
C ILE A 135 0.82 15.44 4.90
N GLY A 136 0.91 15.44 6.22
CA GLY A 136 0.82 16.66 7.04
C GLY A 136 1.97 17.63 6.77
N ILE A 137 3.20 17.13 6.59
CA ILE A 137 4.34 17.95 6.15
C ILE A 137 4.08 18.51 4.75
N LEU A 138 3.56 17.70 3.83
CA LEU A 138 3.19 18.18 2.50
C LEU A 138 2.15 19.30 2.57
N TYR A 139 1.11 19.14 3.40
CA TYR A 139 0.06 20.14 3.61
C TYR A 139 0.59 21.42 4.25
N MET A 140 1.52 21.30 5.21
CA MET A 140 2.20 22.45 5.82
C MET A 140 2.96 23.29 4.79
N LEU A 141 3.63 22.62 3.82
CA LEU A 141 4.38 23.30 2.76
C LEU A 141 3.50 23.83 1.61
N THR A 142 2.23 23.42 1.56
CA THR A 142 1.34 23.70 0.42
C THR A 142 -0.01 24.22 0.91
N PHE A 143 -1.07 23.42 0.79
CA PHE A 143 -2.37 23.65 1.40
C PHE A 143 -2.90 22.35 2.03
N PRO A 144 -3.64 22.44 3.15
CA PRO A 144 -4.32 21.29 3.71
C PRO A 144 -5.51 20.92 2.82
N SER A 145 -5.31 20.08 1.80
CA SER A 145 -6.39 19.57 0.94
C SER A 145 -6.11 18.16 0.44
N MET A 146 -7.13 17.30 0.52
CA MET A 146 -7.05 15.88 0.11
C MET A 146 -6.54 15.69 -1.31
N ILE A 147 -6.93 16.59 -2.24
CA ILE A 147 -6.52 16.51 -3.64
C ILE A 147 -5.00 16.66 -3.81
N ILE A 148 -4.34 17.46 -2.97
CA ILE A 148 -2.88 17.63 -3.00
C ILE A 148 -2.20 16.32 -2.58
N GLY A 149 -2.71 15.68 -1.53
CA GLY A 149 -2.23 14.37 -1.10
C GLY A 149 -2.42 13.31 -2.18
N GLN A 150 -3.58 13.29 -2.85
CA GLN A 150 -3.84 12.36 -3.95
C GLN A 150 -2.98 12.63 -5.19
N LEU A 151 -2.70 13.89 -5.53
CA LEU A 151 -1.78 14.22 -6.63
C LEU A 151 -0.35 13.82 -6.31
N PHE A 152 0.06 13.88 -5.03
CA PHE A 152 1.32 13.28 -4.61
C PHE A 152 1.34 11.75 -4.79
N THR A 153 0.22 11.05 -4.57
CA THR A 153 0.16 9.61 -4.84
C THR A 153 0.25 9.26 -6.33
N VAL A 154 -0.19 10.14 -7.24
CA VAL A 154 0.03 9.98 -8.69
C VAL A 154 1.52 9.87 -9.02
N TRP A 155 2.35 10.76 -8.44
CA TRP A 155 3.80 10.71 -8.64
C TRP A 155 4.39 9.40 -8.09
N LEU A 156 4.00 8.98 -6.89
CA LEU A 156 4.45 7.71 -6.30
C LEU A 156 4.05 6.50 -7.16
N ALA A 157 2.85 6.54 -7.77
CA ALA A 157 2.38 5.49 -8.65
C ALA A 157 3.19 5.39 -9.93
N ALA A 158 3.41 6.53 -10.60
CA ALA A 158 4.27 6.62 -11.78
C ALA A 158 5.72 6.19 -11.48
N PHE A 159 6.25 6.60 -10.32
CA PHE A 159 7.58 6.21 -9.87
C PHE A 159 7.71 4.69 -9.64
N SER A 160 6.67 4.04 -9.14
CA SER A 160 6.65 2.58 -8.96
C SER A 160 6.62 1.82 -10.29
N VAL A 161 5.90 2.34 -11.30
CA VAL A 161 5.91 1.79 -12.66
C VAL A 161 7.32 1.91 -13.25
N LEU A 162 7.98 3.07 -13.08
CA LEU A 162 9.38 3.27 -13.48
C LEU A 162 10.33 2.28 -12.78
N LEU A 163 10.20 2.10 -11.45
CA LEU A 163 10.99 1.12 -10.71
C LEU A 163 10.77 -0.30 -11.24
N THR A 164 9.54 -0.64 -11.63
CA THR A 164 9.24 -1.95 -12.21
C THR A 164 9.93 -2.14 -13.56
N TYR A 165 9.89 -1.14 -14.45
CA TYR A 165 10.64 -1.18 -15.70
C TYR A 165 12.12 -1.50 -15.44
N LEU A 166 12.74 -0.81 -14.48
CA LEU A 166 14.14 -1.04 -14.11
C LEU A 166 14.36 -2.44 -13.51
N ILE A 167 13.47 -2.92 -12.66
CA ILE A 167 13.55 -4.27 -12.07
C ILE A 167 13.51 -5.33 -13.16
N VAL A 168 12.59 -5.23 -14.14
CA VAL A 168 12.47 -6.18 -15.24
C VAL A 168 13.76 -6.25 -16.06
N LEU A 169 14.40 -5.10 -16.33
CA LEU A 169 15.72 -5.08 -16.97
C LEU A 169 16.80 -5.72 -16.09
N GLN A 170 16.77 -5.49 -14.78
CA GLN A 170 17.76 -6.06 -13.86
C GLN A 170 17.66 -7.59 -13.74
N ILE A 171 16.47 -8.17 -13.85
CA ILE A 171 16.24 -9.61 -13.78
C ILE A 171 16.39 -10.33 -15.12
N GLY A 172 16.77 -9.62 -16.20
CA GLY A 172 17.10 -10.21 -17.50
C GLY A 172 16.03 -10.07 -18.59
N GLY A 173 14.99 -9.28 -18.36
CA GLY A 173 14.01 -8.92 -19.38
C GLY A 173 14.60 -8.00 -20.45
N THR A 174 14.10 -8.12 -21.69
CA THR A 174 14.39 -7.13 -22.74
C THR A 174 13.59 -5.86 -22.52
N LYS A 175 13.98 -4.76 -23.16
CA LYS A 175 13.26 -3.48 -23.12
C LYS A 175 11.78 -3.61 -23.49
N LYS A 176 11.48 -4.40 -24.54
CA LYS A 176 10.10 -4.70 -24.96
C LYS A 176 9.29 -5.34 -23.83
N ILE A 177 9.88 -6.30 -23.13
CA ILE A 177 9.22 -6.99 -22.00
C ILE A 177 9.06 -6.03 -20.83
N ALA A 178 10.09 -5.25 -20.49
CA ALA A 178 10.01 -4.23 -19.44
C ALA A 178 8.90 -3.19 -19.72
N LEU A 179 8.80 -2.73 -20.97
CA LEU A 179 7.74 -1.81 -21.41
C LEU A 179 6.36 -2.46 -21.27
N LEU A 180 6.20 -3.67 -21.79
CA LEU A 180 4.94 -4.41 -21.73
C LEU A 180 4.50 -4.65 -20.28
N THR A 181 5.41 -5.11 -19.41
CA THR A 181 5.14 -5.31 -17.98
C THR A 181 4.71 -4.01 -17.31
N SER A 182 5.36 -2.89 -17.65
CA SER A 182 5.05 -1.58 -17.05
C SER A 182 3.69 -1.04 -17.49
N ILE A 183 3.31 -1.23 -18.76
CA ILE A 183 1.98 -0.90 -19.27
C ILE A 183 0.90 -1.72 -18.56
N ILE A 184 1.13 -3.03 -18.40
CA ILE A 184 0.21 -3.93 -17.69
C ILE A 184 0.03 -3.50 -16.23
N ILE A 185 1.10 -3.12 -15.54
CA ILE A 185 1.03 -2.63 -14.15
C ILE A 185 0.32 -1.28 -14.05
N THR A 186 0.52 -0.39 -15.03
CA THR A 186 -0.20 0.90 -15.09
C THR A 186 -1.71 0.69 -15.17
N MET A 187 -2.14 -0.36 -15.87
CA MET A 187 -3.56 -0.71 -16.05
C MET A 187 -4.06 -1.75 -15.05
N TYR A 188 -3.23 -2.18 -14.08
CA TYR A 188 -3.59 -3.19 -13.09
C TYR A 188 -4.69 -2.64 -12.15
N PRO A 189 -5.92 -3.20 -12.15
CA PRO A 189 -7.08 -2.54 -11.55
C PRO A 189 -6.92 -2.17 -10.06
N SER A 190 -6.43 -3.09 -9.21
CA SER A 190 -6.20 -2.76 -7.79
C SER A 190 -5.19 -1.64 -7.63
N TYR A 191 -4.13 -1.61 -8.44
CA TYR A 191 -3.14 -0.55 -8.32
C TYR A 191 -3.60 0.78 -8.90
N LEU A 192 -4.35 0.75 -10.00
CA LEU A 192 -4.96 1.94 -10.57
C LEU A 192 -5.90 2.61 -9.56
N TYR A 193 -6.67 1.82 -8.81
CA TYR A 193 -7.56 2.36 -7.77
C TYR A 193 -6.81 2.72 -6.48
N PHE A 194 -6.16 1.76 -5.82
CA PHE A 194 -5.52 1.97 -4.52
C PHE A 194 -4.26 2.85 -4.58
N GLY A 195 -3.63 2.96 -5.76
CA GLY A 195 -2.55 3.91 -6.05
C GLY A 195 -3.03 5.36 -6.20
N SER A 196 -4.34 5.55 -6.42
CA SER A 196 -4.97 6.85 -6.71
C SER A 196 -5.83 7.38 -5.55
N VAL A 197 -5.71 6.77 -4.37
CA VAL A 197 -6.39 7.21 -3.14
C VAL A 197 -5.36 7.47 -2.06
N LEU A 198 -5.71 8.32 -1.09
CA LEU A 198 -4.82 8.74 -0.01
C LEU A 198 -4.65 7.60 1.02
N LEU A 199 -3.82 6.61 0.71
CA LEU A 199 -3.54 5.46 1.56
C LEU A 199 -2.04 5.23 1.69
N LYS A 200 -1.61 4.69 2.84
CA LYS A 200 -0.19 4.37 3.08
C LYS A 200 0.40 3.38 2.08
N ASP A 201 -0.42 2.54 1.45
CA ASP A 201 0.01 1.59 0.42
C ASP A 201 0.67 2.28 -0.78
N THR A 202 0.28 3.52 -1.07
CA THR A 202 0.87 4.35 -2.13
C THR A 202 2.35 4.63 -1.90
N VAL A 203 2.81 4.68 -0.64
CA VAL A 203 4.23 4.84 -0.26
C VAL A 203 4.91 3.48 -0.10
N VAL A 204 4.18 2.46 0.40
CA VAL A 204 4.71 1.10 0.60
C VAL A 204 5.17 0.49 -0.72
N VAL A 205 4.37 0.59 -1.79
CA VAL A 205 4.69 -0.01 -3.10
C VAL A 205 6.03 0.47 -3.66
N PRO A 206 6.29 1.79 -3.84
CA PRO A 206 7.57 2.25 -4.35
C PRO A 206 8.74 1.91 -3.43
N LEU A 207 8.55 1.90 -2.10
CA LEU A 207 9.60 1.49 -1.16
C LEU A 207 9.97 0.01 -1.31
N VAL A 208 8.99 -0.88 -1.47
CA VAL A 208 9.25 -2.31 -1.75
C VAL A 208 10.03 -2.45 -3.06
N LEU A 209 9.56 -1.81 -4.13
CA LEU A 209 10.21 -1.92 -5.45
C LEU A 209 11.61 -1.32 -5.45
N ALA A 210 11.83 -0.19 -4.77
CA ALA A 210 13.15 0.39 -4.58
C ALA A 210 14.05 -0.56 -3.78
N GLY A 211 13.52 -1.17 -2.72
CA GLY A 211 14.20 -2.19 -1.93
C GLY A 211 14.64 -3.38 -2.77
N ILE A 212 13.73 -3.97 -3.55
CA ILE A 212 14.02 -5.06 -4.49
C ILE A 212 15.09 -4.63 -5.51
N LEU A 213 14.96 -3.44 -6.10
CA LEU A 213 15.94 -2.92 -7.05
C LEU A 213 17.33 -2.79 -6.42
N LEU A 214 17.42 -2.33 -5.18
CA LEU A 214 18.67 -2.24 -4.43
C LEU A 214 19.26 -3.61 -4.10
N ILE A 215 18.43 -4.61 -3.73
CA ILE A 215 18.86 -6.01 -3.56
C ILE A 215 19.51 -6.53 -4.84
N LEU A 216 18.87 -6.31 -6.00
CA LEU A 216 19.40 -6.73 -7.30
C LEU A 216 20.70 -6.02 -7.65
N LYS A 217 20.78 -4.70 -7.42
CA LYS A 217 22.02 -3.91 -7.62
C LYS A 217 23.16 -4.46 -6.77
N MET A 218 22.93 -4.69 -5.48
CA MET A 218 23.90 -5.25 -4.54
C MET A 218 24.30 -6.69 -4.88
N GLY A 219 23.40 -7.47 -5.48
CA GLY A 219 23.70 -8.82 -5.96
C GLY A 219 24.70 -8.81 -7.12
N LYS A 220 24.66 -7.79 -7.98
CA LYS A 220 25.59 -7.62 -9.10
C LYS A 220 26.90 -6.96 -8.66
N ASN A 221 26.79 -5.77 -8.07
CA ASN A 221 27.90 -4.97 -7.59
C ASN A 221 27.59 -4.45 -6.19
N PHE A 222 28.23 -5.03 -5.18
CA PHE A 222 28.03 -4.60 -3.80
C PHE A 222 28.71 -3.25 -3.53
N SER A 223 27.99 -2.35 -2.88
CA SER A 223 28.51 -1.09 -2.34
C SER A 223 27.86 -0.77 -1.01
N TRP A 224 28.65 -0.25 -0.06
CA TRP A 224 28.13 0.21 1.23
C TRP A 224 27.10 1.32 1.09
N VAL A 225 27.24 2.21 0.09
CA VAL A 225 26.24 3.26 -0.18
C VAL A 225 24.91 2.64 -0.60
N THR A 226 24.92 1.62 -1.47
CA THR A 226 23.69 0.91 -1.86
C THR A 226 23.07 0.14 -0.70
N PHE A 227 23.89 -0.40 0.21
CA PHE A 227 23.42 -1.04 1.43
C PHE A 227 22.80 -0.03 2.41
N SER A 228 23.43 1.13 2.63
CA SER A 228 22.87 2.21 3.46
C SER A 228 21.54 2.72 2.92
N MET A 229 21.43 2.92 1.60
CA MET A 229 20.15 3.27 0.97
C MET A 229 19.09 2.19 1.20
N PHE A 230 19.46 0.91 1.05
CA PHE A 230 18.55 -0.20 1.30
C PHE A 230 18.11 -0.26 2.76
N PHE A 231 19.03 -0.03 3.70
CA PHE A 231 18.75 0.00 5.14
C PHE A 231 17.76 1.12 5.50
N ILE A 232 17.91 2.32 4.92
CA ILE A 232 16.96 3.44 5.09
C ILE A 232 15.59 3.06 4.54
N VAL A 233 15.53 2.58 3.29
CA VAL A 233 14.28 2.14 2.64
C VAL A 233 13.58 1.06 3.46
N LEU A 234 14.32 0.08 3.97
CA LEU A 234 13.81 -1.00 4.80
C LEU A 234 13.24 -0.46 6.12
N THR A 235 13.94 0.45 6.79
CA THR A 235 13.51 1.05 8.06
C THR A 235 12.23 1.88 7.88
N CYS A 236 12.13 2.66 6.80
CA CYS A 236 10.90 3.36 6.43
C CYS A 236 9.75 2.38 6.17
N LEU A 237 10.02 1.30 5.44
CA LEU A 237 9.03 0.28 5.12
C LEU A 237 8.51 -0.43 6.38
N ILE A 238 9.39 -0.74 7.35
CA ILE A 238 8.99 -1.38 8.61
C ILE A 238 8.06 -0.46 9.43
N ASN A 239 8.36 0.85 9.47
CA ASN A 239 7.51 1.84 10.14
C ASN A 239 6.11 1.98 9.50
N LEU A 240 5.98 1.75 8.19
CA LEU A 240 4.69 1.83 7.49
C LEU A 240 3.92 0.51 7.55
N ARG A 241 4.61 -0.60 7.28
CA ARG A 241 4.09 -1.97 7.27
C ARG A 241 5.20 -2.96 7.65
N PHE A 242 5.34 -3.22 8.96
CA PHE A 242 6.39 -4.06 9.53
C PHE A 242 6.52 -5.44 8.86
N TYR A 243 5.41 -6.16 8.60
CA TYR A 243 5.47 -7.51 8.04
C TYR A 243 5.92 -7.54 6.58
N ILE A 244 5.60 -6.50 5.79
CA ILE A 244 6.12 -6.32 4.43
C ILE A 244 7.61 -5.99 4.49
N GLY A 245 8.02 -5.14 5.45
CA GLY A 245 9.42 -4.85 5.73
C GLY A 245 10.20 -6.12 6.09
N TYR A 246 9.68 -6.97 6.97
CA TYR A 246 10.31 -8.24 7.35
C TYR A 246 10.43 -9.19 6.16
N ALA A 247 9.40 -9.32 5.33
CA ALA A 247 9.46 -10.12 4.12
C ALA A 247 10.59 -9.64 3.18
N LEU A 248 10.77 -8.32 3.02
CA LEU A 248 11.85 -7.75 2.23
C LEU A 248 13.23 -8.01 2.86
N MET A 249 13.35 -7.82 4.17
CA MET A 249 14.57 -8.07 4.95
C MET A 249 15.04 -9.52 4.81
N PHE A 250 14.13 -10.48 5.07
CA PHE A 250 14.45 -11.90 4.98
C PHE A 250 14.70 -12.34 3.53
N SER A 251 13.98 -11.77 2.56
CA SER A 251 14.27 -11.98 1.14
C SER A 251 15.71 -11.59 0.78
N PHE A 252 16.18 -10.43 1.26
CA PHE A 252 17.56 -10.01 1.08
C PHE A 252 18.56 -10.95 1.77
N ILE A 253 18.35 -11.27 3.05
CA ILE A 253 19.26 -12.12 3.84
C ILE A 253 19.47 -13.48 3.18
N PHE A 254 18.40 -14.11 2.71
CA PHE A 254 18.45 -15.46 2.13
C PHE A 254 18.90 -15.46 0.67
N CYS A 255 18.50 -14.46 -0.14
CA CYS A 255 18.86 -14.45 -1.55
C CYS A 255 20.24 -13.85 -1.83
N TRP A 256 20.71 -12.87 -1.04
CA TRP A 256 21.94 -12.14 -1.36
C TRP A 256 23.20 -13.02 -1.47
N PRO A 257 23.45 -14.02 -0.59
CA PRO A 257 24.60 -14.92 -0.74
C PRO A 257 24.58 -15.72 -2.04
N TRP A 258 23.40 -16.09 -2.51
CA TRP A 258 23.26 -16.80 -3.79
C TRP A 258 23.46 -15.83 -4.97
N LEU A 259 22.95 -14.61 -4.87
CA LEU A 259 23.03 -13.59 -5.91
C LEU A 259 24.44 -13.05 -6.12
N SER A 260 25.13 -12.76 -5.03
CA SER A 260 26.39 -12.02 -5.00
C SER A 260 27.46 -12.65 -5.89
N VAL A 261 28.02 -11.81 -6.77
CA VAL A 261 29.12 -12.16 -7.71
C VAL A 261 30.49 -12.12 -7.01
N LEU A 262 30.55 -11.71 -5.74
CA LEU A 262 31.79 -11.67 -4.97
C LEU A 262 32.42 -13.05 -4.80
N SER A 263 33.74 -13.08 -4.60
CA SER A 263 34.46 -14.31 -4.25
C SER A 263 33.92 -14.90 -2.94
N VAL A 264 33.96 -16.23 -2.83
CA VAL A 264 33.32 -16.98 -1.72
C VAL A 264 33.73 -16.44 -0.35
N LYS A 265 35.03 -16.18 -0.13
CA LYS A 265 35.54 -15.63 1.14
C LYS A 265 34.94 -14.25 1.45
N LYS A 266 35.01 -13.30 0.52
CA LYS A 266 34.48 -11.93 0.71
C LYS A 266 32.97 -11.96 0.93
N ARG A 267 32.27 -12.81 0.17
CA ARG A 267 30.82 -12.98 0.24
C ARG A 267 30.36 -13.43 1.63
N ILE A 268 31.04 -14.42 2.22
CA ILE A 268 30.72 -14.91 3.57
C ILE A 268 30.94 -13.82 4.61
N ILE A 269 32.10 -13.13 4.57
CA ILE A 269 32.42 -12.06 5.52
C ILE A 269 31.37 -10.94 5.45
N TYR A 270 31.07 -10.46 4.24
CA TYR A 270 30.10 -9.38 4.06
C TYR A 270 28.71 -9.82 4.50
N TRP A 271 28.32 -11.06 4.22
CA TRP A 271 27.04 -11.59 4.65
C TRP A 271 26.88 -11.58 6.18
N PHE A 272 27.90 -11.99 6.93
CA PHE A 272 27.86 -11.94 8.40
C PHE A 272 27.75 -10.51 8.93
N ILE A 273 28.52 -9.56 8.38
CA ILE A 273 28.43 -8.15 8.77
C ILE A 273 27.05 -7.58 8.44
N ILE A 274 26.54 -7.88 7.24
CA ILE A 274 25.22 -7.42 6.78
C ILE A 274 24.11 -7.97 7.66
N ILE A 275 24.15 -9.25 8.02
CA ILE A 275 23.19 -9.88 8.94
C ILE A 275 23.21 -9.13 10.28
N PHE A 276 24.40 -8.92 10.86
CA PHE A 276 24.50 -8.18 12.11
C PHE A 276 23.89 -6.78 12.01
N LEU A 277 24.22 -6.02 10.95
CA LEU A 277 23.74 -4.66 10.77
C LEU A 277 22.24 -4.59 10.49
N ILE A 278 21.70 -5.47 9.65
CA ILE A 278 20.31 -5.37 9.20
C ILE A 278 19.31 -5.62 10.32
N GLY A 279 19.68 -6.39 11.35
CA GLY A 279 18.85 -6.62 12.53
C GLY A 279 18.52 -5.34 13.31
N PHE A 280 19.33 -4.28 13.17
CA PHE A 280 19.07 -2.98 13.78
C PHE A 280 17.96 -2.18 13.06
N SER A 281 17.60 -2.51 11.81
CA SER A 281 16.55 -1.78 11.09
C SER A 281 15.18 -1.89 11.78
N PRO A 282 14.68 -3.10 12.14
CA PRO A 282 13.51 -3.23 13.01
C PRO A 282 13.66 -2.57 14.38
N GLN A 283 14.86 -2.59 14.96
CA GLN A 283 15.12 -2.01 16.28
C GLN A 283 14.94 -0.49 16.29
N ILE A 284 15.43 0.21 15.25
CA ILE A 284 15.21 1.66 15.07
C ILE A 284 13.72 1.98 14.92
N ALA A 285 12.94 1.06 14.35
CA ALA A 285 11.49 1.17 14.24
C ALA A 285 10.72 0.70 15.51
N ASN A 286 11.40 0.60 16.67
CA ASN A 286 10.83 0.16 17.95
C ASN A 286 10.25 -1.26 17.97
N ASN A 287 10.68 -2.12 17.05
CA ASN A 287 10.23 -3.51 16.95
C ASN A 287 11.23 -4.52 17.57
N GLY A 288 12.29 -4.03 18.21
CA GLY A 288 13.38 -4.84 18.74
C GLY A 288 14.31 -5.40 17.65
N TYR A 289 15.46 -5.95 18.06
CA TYR A 289 16.42 -6.55 17.13
C TYR A 289 15.75 -7.68 16.33
N TYR A 290 15.84 -7.62 15.01
CA TYR A 290 15.14 -8.52 14.08
C TYR A 290 13.61 -8.58 14.22
N GLY A 291 12.99 -7.59 14.87
CA GLY A 291 11.55 -7.60 15.08
C GLY A 291 11.10 -8.54 16.20
N PHE A 292 12.01 -8.97 17.09
CA PHE A 292 11.72 -9.98 18.13
C PHE A 292 10.54 -9.60 19.02
N SER A 293 10.36 -8.31 19.35
CA SER A 293 9.21 -7.88 20.17
C SER A 293 7.90 -8.01 19.39
N SER A 294 7.89 -7.63 18.11
CA SER A 294 6.73 -7.83 17.23
C SER A 294 6.43 -9.31 17.03
N PHE A 295 7.44 -10.15 16.78
CA PHE A 295 7.25 -11.58 16.58
C PHE A 295 6.69 -12.26 17.81
N LYS A 296 7.25 -11.98 19.00
CA LYS A 296 6.74 -12.52 20.27
C LYS A 296 5.28 -12.13 20.50
N SER A 297 4.92 -10.90 20.16
CA SER A 297 3.56 -10.39 20.28
C SER A 297 2.61 -11.05 19.29
N LEU A 298 2.98 -11.11 18.00
CA LEU A 298 2.10 -11.47 16.89
C LEU A 298 2.01 -12.97 16.63
N ALA A 299 3.05 -13.73 16.94
CA ALA A 299 3.04 -15.19 16.81
C ALA A 299 2.18 -15.89 17.89
N ASN A 300 1.57 -15.12 18.81
CA ASN A 300 0.61 -15.65 19.78
C ASN A 300 -0.66 -16.14 19.05
N PRO A 301 -1.03 -17.43 19.19
CA PRO A 301 -2.25 -18.00 18.60
C PRO A 301 -3.51 -17.16 18.85
N GLU A 302 -3.68 -16.62 20.06
CA GLU A 302 -4.85 -15.81 20.42
C GLU A 302 -4.95 -14.53 19.59
N LYS A 303 -3.82 -13.85 19.36
CA LYS A 303 -3.81 -12.65 18.51
C LYS A 303 -4.07 -12.98 17.05
N ILE A 304 -3.51 -14.08 16.55
CA ILE A 304 -3.76 -14.54 15.18
C ILE A 304 -5.25 -14.80 14.98
N THR A 305 -5.86 -15.55 15.90
CA THR A 305 -7.30 -15.82 15.92
C THR A 305 -8.11 -14.53 16.04
N TYR A 306 -7.76 -13.64 16.96
CA TYR A 306 -8.44 -12.35 17.15
C TYR A 306 -8.46 -11.50 15.89
N TYR A 307 -7.30 -11.29 15.24
CA TYR A 307 -7.26 -10.51 14.01
C TYR A 307 -8.05 -11.18 12.88
N ARG A 308 -7.83 -12.47 12.68
CA ARG A 308 -8.39 -13.21 11.55
C ARG A 308 -9.90 -13.40 11.66
N GLU A 309 -10.39 -13.76 12.84
CA GLU A 309 -11.77 -14.21 13.08
C GLU A 309 -12.65 -13.14 13.72
N ILE A 310 -12.09 -12.09 14.33
CA ILE A 310 -12.87 -11.03 14.97
C ILE A 310 -12.70 -9.71 14.24
N VAL A 311 -11.47 -9.18 14.17
CA VAL A 311 -11.22 -7.82 13.60
C VAL A 311 -11.64 -7.75 12.13
N TYR A 312 -11.26 -8.75 11.34
CA TYR A 312 -11.53 -8.76 9.89
C TYR A 312 -12.78 -9.53 9.48
N ASN A 313 -13.51 -10.12 10.43
CA ASN A 313 -14.69 -10.95 10.17
C ASN A 313 -15.93 -10.54 10.99
N ASN A 314 -15.93 -9.33 11.58
CA ASN A 314 -16.95 -8.93 12.56
C ASN A 314 -18.39 -9.00 12.01
N PRO A 315 -19.25 -9.91 12.52
CA PRO A 315 -20.62 -10.14 12.03
C PRO A 315 -21.61 -9.01 12.33
N SER A 316 -21.28 -8.10 13.25
CA SER A 316 -22.15 -6.97 13.63
C SER A 316 -22.38 -5.94 12.50
N LEU A 317 -21.69 -6.09 11.37
CA LEU A 317 -21.89 -5.32 10.14
C LEU A 317 -22.48 -6.16 8.99
N ASN A 318 -22.84 -7.42 9.21
CA ASN A 318 -23.25 -8.35 8.15
C ASN A 318 -24.56 -9.05 8.53
N PRO A 319 -25.74 -8.40 8.41
CA PRO A 319 -27.00 -9.11 8.59
C PRO A 319 -27.10 -10.18 7.50
N GLN A 320 -27.28 -11.45 7.89
CA GLN A 320 -27.74 -12.47 6.95
C GLN A 320 -29.06 -12.00 6.30
N PRO A 321 -29.30 -12.28 5.02
CA PRO A 321 -30.62 -12.08 4.43
C PRO A 321 -31.59 -13.02 5.15
N ILE A 322 -32.47 -12.46 5.97
CA ILE A 322 -33.63 -13.19 6.46
C ILE A 322 -34.56 -13.31 5.25
N THR A 323 -34.60 -14.49 4.63
CA THR A 323 -35.69 -14.85 3.73
C THR A 323 -36.98 -14.76 4.56
N PRO A 324 -37.97 -13.92 4.21
CA PRO A 324 -39.21 -13.86 4.97
C PRO A 324 -39.92 -15.20 4.82
N GLN A 325 -39.87 -16.01 5.88
CA GLN A 325 -40.68 -17.21 6.01
C GLN A 325 -42.14 -16.72 6.17
N PRO A 326 -43.10 -17.20 5.36
CA PRO A 326 -44.48 -16.76 5.49
C PRO A 326 -45.06 -17.30 6.80
N THR A 327 -45.16 -16.45 7.82
CA THR A 327 -45.90 -16.75 9.05
C THR A 327 -47.36 -16.38 8.85
N THR A 328 -48.17 -17.38 8.57
CA THR A 328 -49.64 -17.31 8.72
C THR A 328 -49.97 -17.03 10.19
N PRO A 329 -50.82 -16.05 10.54
CA PRO A 329 -51.16 -15.78 11.93
C PRO A 329 -52.03 -16.91 12.50
N LYS A 330 -51.60 -17.49 13.62
CA LYS A 330 -52.43 -18.40 14.44
C LYS A 330 -53.19 -17.57 15.48
N PRO A 331 -54.53 -17.73 15.62
CA PRO A 331 -55.31 -16.92 16.55
C PRO A 331 -55.01 -17.32 18.01
N THR A 332 -54.86 -16.32 18.88
CA THR A 332 -54.71 -16.50 20.32
C THR A 332 -56.03 -16.13 21.00
N ILE A 333 -56.61 -17.09 21.73
CA ILE A 333 -57.81 -16.90 22.57
C ILE A 333 -57.37 -16.26 23.89
N SER A 334 -57.97 -15.12 24.24
CA SER A 334 -57.78 -14.43 25.52
C SER A 334 -58.58 -15.11 26.65
N LYS A 335 -57.93 -15.36 27.80
CA LYS A 335 -58.60 -15.78 29.04
C LYS A 335 -58.72 -14.57 29.98
N PRO A 336 -59.85 -14.32 30.67
CA PRO A 336 -60.03 -13.14 31.51
C PRO A 336 -59.45 -13.34 32.92
N ILE A 337 -58.93 -12.27 33.52
CA ILE A 337 -58.58 -12.19 34.96
C ILE A 337 -59.38 -11.03 35.58
N THR A 338 -60.13 -11.34 36.63
CA THR A 338 -60.96 -10.43 37.44
C THR A 338 -60.17 -9.97 38.69
N PRO A 339 -60.28 -8.71 39.14
CA PRO A 339 -59.58 -8.23 40.35
C PRO A 339 -60.41 -8.38 41.64
N PRO A 340 -59.80 -8.57 42.83
CA PRO A 340 -60.49 -8.50 44.12
C PRO A 340 -60.38 -7.10 44.81
N PRO A 341 -61.23 -6.80 45.82
CA PRO A 341 -61.59 -5.43 46.21
C PRO A 341 -60.88 -4.85 47.45
N SER A 342 -60.92 -3.52 47.57
CA SER A 342 -60.47 -2.69 48.72
C SER A 342 -61.44 -2.66 49.91
N ALA A 343 -60.90 -2.47 51.11
CA ALA A 343 -61.61 -1.92 52.28
C ALA A 343 -60.72 -0.88 53.02
N PRO A 344 -61.29 0.22 53.58
CA PRO A 344 -60.54 1.33 54.19
C PRO A 344 -60.63 1.37 55.73
N GLN A 345 -59.62 1.92 56.43
CA GLN A 345 -59.75 2.46 57.81
C GLN A 345 -58.51 3.27 58.28
N PRO A 346 -58.53 4.06 59.39
CA PRO A 346 -58.68 5.51 59.36
C PRO A 346 -57.51 6.31 59.99
N THR A 347 -57.55 7.63 59.81
CA THR A 347 -56.63 8.68 60.30
C THR A 347 -56.85 9.11 61.76
N THR A 348 -55.77 9.47 62.47
CA THR A 348 -55.77 10.48 63.55
C THR A 348 -54.44 11.26 63.64
N PRO A 349 -54.42 12.56 64.02
CA PRO A 349 -53.25 13.46 63.87
C PRO A 349 -52.65 14.01 65.20
N LYS A 350 -51.35 14.36 65.23
CA LYS A 350 -50.75 15.39 66.14
C LYS A 350 -49.22 15.59 65.91
N PRO A 351 -48.56 16.67 66.41
CA PRO A 351 -48.57 18.06 65.93
C PRO A 351 -47.18 18.57 65.46
N THR A 352 -47.21 19.75 64.83
CA THR A 352 -46.12 20.59 64.33
C THR A 352 -45.16 21.11 65.40
N ILE A 353 -43.85 21.16 65.11
CA ILE A 353 -42.93 22.21 65.60
C ILE A 353 -42.17 22.79 64.40
N SER A 354 -42.41 24.08 64.17
CA SER A 354 -41.71 24.95 63.23
C SER A 354 -40.39 25.45 63.80
N LYS A 355 -39.30 25.36 63.03
CA LYS A 355 -38.11 26.19 63.24
C LYS A 355 -37.78 26.96 61.95
N PRO A 356 -37.83 28.30 61.95
CA PRO A 356 -37.42 29.10 60.82
C PRO A 356 -35.89 29.23 60.82
N THR A 357 -35.24 28.92 59.70
CA THR A 357 -33.88 29.43 59.46
C THR A 357 -33.75 29.78 57.98
N THR A 358 -33.51 31.05 57.76
CA THR A 358 -33.32 31.77 56.50
C THR A 358 -32.29 31.07 55.58
N PRO A 359 -32.57 30.83 54.29
CA PRO A 359 -31.53 30.45 53.34
C PRO A 359 -30.69 31.68 52.95
N PRO A 360 -29.35 31.62 53.01
CA PRO A 360 -28.48 32.67 52.48
C PRO A 360 -28.48 32.68 50.93
N PRO A 361 -28.10 33.80 50.30
CA PRO A 361 -28.41 34.08 48.89
C PRO A 361 -27.62 33.22 47.90
N SER A 362 -28.26 33.02 46.74
CA SER A 362 -27.75 32.30 45.57
C SER A 362 -26.45 32.88 45.02
N ALA A 363 -25.47 32.00 44.80
CA ALA A 363 -24.43 32.17 43.79
C ALA A 363 -24.53 30.98 42.82
N PRO A 364 -24.69 31.20 41.50
CA PRO A 364 -24.80 30.11 40.54
C PRO A 364 -23.46 29.37 40.44
N GLN A 365 -23.48 28.09 40.80
CA GLN A 365 -22.41 27.14 40.51
C GLN A 365 -22.28 26.99 38.99
N PRO A 366 -21.08 27.11 38.40
CA PRO A 366 -20.88 26.89 36.97
C PRO A 366 -21.19 25.43 36.65
N THR A 367 -22.21 25.22 35.82
CA THR A 367 -22.56 23.93 35.25
C THR A 367 -21.48 23.58 34.22
N THR A 368 -20.61 22.64 34.56
CA THR A 368 -19.67 22.07 33.60
C THR A 368 -20.48 21.27 32.58
N SER A 369 -20.75 21.88 31.42
CA SER A 369 -21.32 21.19 30.28
C SER A 369 -20.30 20.17 29.78
N GLN A 370 -20.55 18.90 30.09
CA GLN A 370 -19.92 17.74 29.49
C GLN A 370 -20.07 17.85 27.95
N PRO A 371 -19.01 17.73 27.14
CA PRO A 371 -19.15 17.82 25.70
C PRO A 371 -20.01 16.66 25.21
N THR A 372 -21.19 16.99 24.69
CA THR A 372 -22.08 16.07 24.00
C THR A 372 -21.37 15.64 22.71
N THR A 373 -20.74 14.47 22.74
CA THR A 373 -20.34 13.78 21.51
C THR A 373 -21.61 13.50 20.73
N SER A 374 -21.78 14.21 19.62
CA SER A 374 -22.81 13.93 18.62
C SER A 374 -22.67 12.47 18.16
N GLN A 375 -23.58 11.61 18.63
CA GLN A 375 -23.80 10.30 18.02
C GLN A 375 -24.11 10.49 16.54
N PRO A 376 -23.41 9.83 15.61
CA PRO A 376 -23.80 9.86 14.20
C PRO A 376 -25.15 9.18 14.04
N ASN A 377 -26.04 9.86 13.32
CA ASN A 377 -27.35 9.38 12.89
C ASN A 377 -27.22 7.97 12.23
N PRO A 378 -27.99 6.94 12.64
CA PRO A 378 -27.82 5.57 12.17
C PRO A 378 -28.09 5.36 10.66
N LEU A 379 -28.60 6.36 9.95
CA LEU A 379 -28.90 6.31 8.52
C LEU A 379 -27.72 6.69 7.60
N GLN A 380 -26.55 7.06 8.14
CA GLN A 380 -25.33 7.38 7.37
C GLN A 380 -24.21 6.33 7.53
N GLN A 381 -24.48 5.21 8.19
CA GLN A 381 -23.53 4.09 8.30
C GLN A 381 -23.58 3.25 7.01
N GLU A 382 -23.09 3.84 5.92
CA GLU A 382 -23.08 3.27 4.57
C GLU A 382 -22.23 1.97 4.51
N PHE A 383 -22.89 0.81 4.40
CA PHE A 383 -22.46 -0.46 3.76
C PHE A 383 -20.94 -0.80 3.67
N ASN A 384 -20.16 -0.55 4.72
CA ASN A 384 -18.72 -0.78 4.73
C ASN A 384 -18.40 -2.28 4.92
N GLY A 385 -17.98 -2.96 3.85
CA GLY A 385 -17.31 -4.28 3.92
C GLY A 385 -18.20 -5.53 3.88
N ILE A 386 -19.54 -5.38 3.84
CA ILE A 386 -20.50 -6.49 3.81
C ILE A 386 -20.18 -7.48 2.66
N GLY A 387 -20.02 -8.75 3.03
CA GLY A 387 -19.68 -9.90 2.18
C GLY A 387 -18.32 -9.88 1.47
N SER A 388 -17.36 -9.07 1.92
CA SER A 388 -15.98 -9.05 1.40
C SER A 388 -15.01 -9.94 2.20
N THR A 389 -15.51 -10.68 3.18
CA THR A 389 -14.72 -11.60 4.03
C THR A 389 -15.06 -13.05 3.69
N PHE A 390 -14.05 -13.92 3.64
CA PHE A 390 -14.27 -15.36 3.64
C PHE A 390 -14.12 -15.90 5.06
N GLU A 391 -15.12 -16.63 5.53
CA GLU A 391 -15.13 -17.24 6.85
C GLU A 391 -14.19 -18.46 6.84
N LEU A 392 -13.00 -18.29 7.41
CA LEU A 392 -12.05 -19.38 7.57
C LEU A 392 -11.39 -19.30 8.95
N GLU A 393 -11.71 -20.26 9.79
CA GLU A 393 -11.09 -20.40 11.11
C GLU A 393 -9.59 -20.65 11.00
N THR A 394 -8.84 -20.16 11.99
CA THR A 394 -7.41 -20.44 12.16
C THR A 394 -7.12 -21.92 12.37
N GLY A 395 -7.94 -22.61 13.17
CA GLY A 395 -7.81 -24.04 13.43
C GLY A 395 -6.83 -24.42 14.54
N PHE A 396 -6.34 -23.49 15.35
CA PHE A 396 -5.42 -23.80 16.46
C PHE A 396 -6.01 -24.81 17.47
N GLY A 397 -7.28 -24.67 17.83
CA GLY A 397 -7.97 -25.58 18.75
C GLY A 397 -8.27 -26.97 18.17
N LYS A 398 -8.10 -27.17 16.86
CA LYS A 398 -8.42 -28.42 16.13
C LYS A 398 -7.17 -29.18 15.68
N GLY A 399 -5.99 -28.81 16.21
CA GLY A 399 -4.70 -29.46 15.94
C GLY A 399 -3.94 -28.91 14.73
N PHE A 400 -2.65 -29.25 14.66
CA PHE A 400 -1.69 -28.73 13.66
C PHE A 400 -2.11 -28.95 12.20
N ILE A 401 -2.66 -30.14 11.89
CA ILE A 401 -3.08 -30.48 10.52
C ILE A 401 -4.19 -29.54 10.04
N THR A 402 -5.17 -29.26 10.91
CA THR A 402 -6.28 -28.34 10.60
C THR A 402 -5.76 -26.92 10.41
N PHE A 403 -4.88 -26.45 11.30
CA PHE A 403 -4.24 -25.15 11.16
C PHE A 403 -3.47 -25.00 9.85
N PHE A 404 -2.67 -26.01 9.48
CA PHE A 404 -1.88 -25.99 8.26
C PHE A 404 -2.77 -26.00 7.01
N LYS A 405 -3.83 -26.82 7.00
CA LYS A 405 -4.81 -26.88 5.91
C LYS A 405 -5.51 -25.53 5.73
N ASN A 406 -6.02 -24.94 6.82
CA ASN A 406 -6.73 -23.66 6.76
C ASN A 406 -5.78 -22.52 6.37
N SER A 407 -4.55 -22.51 6.89
CA SER A 407 -3.56 -21.51 6.51
C SER A 407 -3.17 -21.62 5.03
N SER A 408 -3.03 -22.84 4.51
CA SER A 408 -2.78 -23.08 3.08
C SER A 408 -3.95 -22.62 2.21
N GLN A 409 -5.19 -22.87 2.64
CA GLN A 409 -6.39 -22.41 1.96
C GLN A 409 -6.49 -20.88 1.92
N SER A 410 -6.20 -20.20 3.04
CA SER A 410 -6.15 -18.73 3.07
C SER A 410 -5.04 -18.16 2.21
N PHE A 411 -3.89 -18.82 2.14
CA PHE A 411 -2.81 -18.44 1.23
C PHE A 411 -3.27 -18.51 -0.23
N LEU A 412 -3.93 -19.60 -0.63
CA LEU A 412 -4.51 -19.74 -1.98
C LEU A 412 -5.57 -18.68 -2.25
N TYR A 413 -6.41 -18.36 -1.26
CA TYR A 413 -7.42 -17.31 -1.39
C TYR A 413 -6.78 -15.93 -1.52
N SER A 414 -5.65 -15.70 -0.86
CA SER A 414 -4.91 -14.45 -0.98
C SER A 414 -4.18 -14.34 -2.33
N LEU A 415 -3.68 -15.46 -2.85
CA LEU A 415 -2.95 -15.54 -4.12
C LEU A 415 -3.86 -15.49 -5.35
N LEU A 416 -5.00 -16.19 -5.29
CA LEU A 416 -5.88 -16.42 -6.43
C LEU A 416 -7.23 -15.71 -6.28
N GLY A 417 -7.64 -15.36 -5.07
CA GLY A 417 -8.94 -14.73 -4.84
C GLY A 417 -9.07 -13.34 -5.48
N PRO A 418 -10.31 -12.87 -5.70
CA PRO A 418 -11.54 -13.50 -5.29
C PRO A 418 -11.98 -14.46 -6.40
N PHE A 419 -12.41 -15.65 -6.01
CA PHE A 419 -12.98 -16.56 -6.99
C PHE A 419 -14.37 -16.10 -7.42
N PRO A 420 -14.83 -16.40 -8.65
CA PRO A 420 -16.18 -16.03 -9.11
C PRO A 420 -17.30 -16.41 -8.14
N TRP A 421 -17.19 -17.57 -7.49
CA TRP A 421 -18.18 -18.05 -6.52
C TRP A 421 -18.08 -17.41 -5.12
N GLN A 422 -17.05 -16.62 -4.84
CA GLN A 422 -16.91 -15.86 -3.58
C GLN A 422 -17.59 -14.49 -3.64
N LEU A 423 -18.00 -14.05 -4.82
CA LEU A 423 -18.56 -12.72 -5.03
C LEU A 423 -20.06 -12.74 -4.79
N ARG A 424 -20.50 -12.00 -3.76
CA ARG A 424 -21.91 -11.92 -3.36
C ARG A 424 -22.60 -10.64 -3.86
N TYR A 425 -21.82 -9.61 -4.21
CA TYR A 425 -22.35 -8.31 -4.62
C TYR A 425 -21.80 -7.87 -5.97
N GLN A 426 -22.64 -7.20 -6.77
CA GLN A 426 -22.28 -6.71 -8.10
C GLN A 426 -21.04 -5.78 -8.08
N ARG A 427 -20.89 -4.96 -7.04
CA ARG A 427 -19.69 -4.10 -6.85
C ARG A 427 -18.38 -4.89 -6.76
N GLN A 428 -18.43 -6.12 -6.24
CA GLN A 428 -17.25 -6.97 -6.08
C GLN A 428 -16.85 -7.65 -7.40
N MET A 429 -17.71 -7.63 -8.43
CA MET A 429 -17.39 -8.16 -9.76
C MET A 429 -16.21 -7.44 -10.42
N MET A 430 -15.92 -6.19 -10.01
CA MET A 430 -14.70 -5.49 -10.43
C MET A 430 -13.41 -6.25 -10.06
N GLY A 431 -13.45 -7.10 -9.02
CA GLY A 431 -12.33 -7.97 -8.67
C GLY A 431 -12.01 -9.02 -9.74
N LEU A 432 -12.99 -9.45 -10.55
CA LEU A 432 -12.76 -10.42 -11.63
C LEU A 432 -11.99 -9.85 -12.81
N VAL A 433 -12.11 -8.54 -13.04
CA VAL A 433 -11.35 -7.82 -14.08
C VAL A 433 -9.85 -7.95 -13.84
N GLU A 434 -9.45 -8.12 -12.58
CA GLU A 434 -8.07 -8.39 -12.19
C GLU A 434 -7.74 -9.88 -12.19
N THR A 435 -8.58 -10.74 -11.60
CA THR A 435 -8.20 -12.14 -11.37
C THR A 435 -8.24 -13.01 -12.60
N ILE A 436 -9.10 -12.72 -13.57
CA ILE A 436 -9.14 -13.49 -14.83
C ILE A 436 -7.82 -13.32 -15.61
N PRO A 437 -7.34 -12.10 -15.92
CA PRO A 437 -6.02 -11.91 -16.50
C PRO A 437 -4.89 -12.52 -15.68
N TRP A 438 -4.99 -12.44 -14.34
CA TRP A 438 -4.02 -13.04 -13.43
C TRP A 438 -3.92 -14.57 -13.59
N TYR A 439 -5.05 -15.26 -13.69
CA TYR A 439 -5.06 -16.72 -13.92
C TYR A 439 -4.47 -17.09 -15.27
N ILE A 440 -4.84 -16.37 -16.33
CA ILE A 440 -4.29 -16.57 -17.67
C ILE A 440 -2.77 -16.41 -17.63
N LEU A 441 -2.28 -15.36 -16.97
CA LEU A 441 -0.85 -15.08 -16.85
C LEU A 441 -0.10 -16.19 -16.08
N ILE A 442 -0.69 -16.72 -15.01
CA ILE A 442 -0.13 -17.88 -14.28
C ILE A 442 -0.05 -19.09 -15.21
N ILE A 443 -1.13 -19.46 -15.89
CA ILE A 443 -1.16 -20.65 -16.76
C ILE A 443 -0.12 -20.53 -17.88
N VAL A 444 -0.08 -19.39 -18.55
CA VAL A 444 0.84 -19.17 -19.68
C VAL A 444 2.29 -19.12 -19.21
N SER A 445 2.58 -18.49 -18.07
CA SER A 445 3.94 -18.48 -17.50
C SER A 445 4.40 -19.86 -17.04
N MET A 446 3.52 -20.65 -16.40
CA MET A 446 3.80 -22.05 -16.03
C MET A 446 4.11 -22.91 -17.26
N TYR A 447 3.35 -22.75 -18.35
CA TYR A 447 3.65 -23.41 -19.62
C TYR A 447 5.01 -22.98 -20.18
N GLY A 448 5.33 -21.68 -20.13
CA GLY A 448 6.62 -21.12 -20.51
C GLY A 448 7.78 -21.72 -19.71
N PHE A 449 7.64 -21.79 -18.38
CA PHE A 449 8.64 -22.39 -17.48
C PHE A 449 8.82 -23.88 -17.75
N ALA A 450 7.73 -24.65 -17.88
CA ALA A 450 7.79 -26.08 -18.18
C ALA A 450 8.47 -26.35 -19.54
N ARG A 451 8.13 -25.57 -20.56
CA ARG A 451 8.78 -25.64 -21.89
C ARG A 451 10.26 -25.29 -21.82
N PHE A 452 10.65 -24.29 -21.03
CA PHE A 452 12.05 -23.92 -20.83
C PHE A 452 12.82 -25.07 -20.18
N ILE A 453 12.31 -25.61 -19.07
CA ILE A 453 12.93 -26.73 -18.34
C ILE A 453 13.06 -27.95 -19.25
N LYS A 454 12.03 -28.28 -20.03
CA LYS A 454 12.06 -29.42 -20.98
C LYS A 454 13.13 -29.24 -22.07
N ARG A 455 13.40 -28.02 -22.52
CA ARG A 455 14.35 -27.74 -23.62
C ARG A 455 15.80 -27.57 -23.16
N ARG A 456 16.02 -26.98 -21.98
CA ARG A 456 17.35 -26.53 -21.51
C ARG A 456 17.80 -27.20 -20.22
N GLY A 457 16.91 -27.92 -19.53
CA GLY A 457 17.16 -28.52 -18.24
C GLY A 457 16.93 -27.56 -17.06
N ILE A 458 16.81 -28.14 -15.87
CA ILE A 458 16.50 -27.41 -14.63
C ILE A 458 17.66 -26.50 -14.16
N LEU A 459 18.91 -26.90 -14.39
CA LEU A 459 20.07 -26.11 -13.96
C LEU A 459 20.17 -24.78 -14.71
N GLU A 460 19.95 -24.79 -16.02
CA GLU A 460 19.93 -23.56 -16.81
C GLU A 460 18.72 -22.68 -16.45
N PHE A 461 17.58 -23.28 -16.09
CA PHE A 461 16.43 -22.54 -15.58
C PHE A 461 16.77 -21.79 -14.29
N LEU A 462 17.40 -22.47 -13.32
CA LEU A 462 17.79 -21.84 -12.04
C LEU A 462 18.84 -20.75 -12.23
N LYS A 463 19.80 -20.93 -13.14
CA LYS A 463 20.77 -19.87 -13.49
C LYS A 463 20.10 -18.67 -14.13
N PHE A 464 19.15 -18.91 -15.04
CA PHE A 464 18.44 -17.85 -15.75
C PHE A 464 17.54 -17.05 -14.78
N TYR A 465 16.73 -17.71 -13.96
CA TYR A 465 15.86 -17.08 -12.97
C TYR A 465 16.58 -16.71 -11.65
N LYS A 466 17.91 -16.81 -11.59
CA LYS A 466 18.71 -16.51 -10.39
C LYS A 466 18.35 -15.15 -9.78
N PHE A 467 18.29 -14.11 -10.61
CA PHE A 467 17.97 -12.74 -10.21
C PHE A 467 16.47 -12.51 -9.95
N SER A 468 15.60 -13.45 -10.31
CA SER A 468 14.18 -13.40 -9.94
C SER A 468 13.91 -13.88 -8.52
N SER A 469 14.88 -14.54 -7.87
CA SER A 469 14.69 -15.16 -6.56
C SER A 469 14.25 -14.20 -5.44
N PRO A 470 14.75 -12.94 -5.32
CA PRO A 470 14.29 -12.02 -4.27
C PRO A 470 12.84 -11.62 -4.45
N LEU A 471 12.37 -11.46 -5.69
CA LEU A 471 10.99 -11.09 -6.01
C LEU A 471 10.04 -12.22 -5.58
N LEU A 472 10.40 -13.46 -5.92
CA LEU A 472 9.62 -14.64 -5.57
C LEU A 472 9.60 -14.87 -4.05
N LEU A 473 10.77 -14.83 -3.40
CA LEU A 473 10.87 -15.06 -1.96
C LEU A 473 10.17 -13.95 -1.16
N PHE A 474 10.34 -12.68 -1.56
CA PHE A 474 9.59 -11.57 -0.99
C PHE A 474 8.08 -11.81 -1.12
N GLY A 475 7.61 -12.16 -2.31
CA GLY A 475 6.19 -12.37 -2.57
C GLY A 475 5.61 -13.50 -1.72
N ILE A 476 6.31 -14.63 -1.60
CA ILE A 476 5.88 -15.77 -0.79
C ILE A 476 5.84 -15.40 0.70
N LEU A 477 6.89 -14.76 1.23
CA LEU A 477 6.96 -14.38 2.65
C LEU A 477 5.89 -13.34 3.00
N ALA A 478 5.73 -12.31 2.17
CA ALA A 478 4.76 -11.25 2.38
C ALA A 478 3.31 -11.76 2.28
N LEU A 479 3.03 -12.63 1.30
CA LEU A 479 1.70 -13.22 1.13
C LEU A 479 1.38 -14.22 2.23
N GLY A 480 2.37 -15.01 2.67
CA GLY A 480 2.28 -15.89 3.83
C GLY A 480 1.89 -15.12 5.09
N ALA A 481 2.62 -14.05 5.40
CA ALA A 481 2.30 -13.17 6.52
C ALA A 481 0.89 -12.57 6.39
N LEU A 482 0.52 -12.06 5.22
CA LEU A 482 -0.80 -11.48 4.97
C LEU A 482 -1.93 -12.49 5.21
N SER A 483 -1.79 -13.68 4.63
CA SER A 483 -2.80 -14.75 4.71
C SER A 483 -3.01 -15.26 6.13
N LEU A 484 -2.00 -15.17 6.99
CA LEU A 484 -2.10 -15.66 8.36
C LEU A 484 -3.04 -14.80 9.23
N TYR A 485 -3.11 -13.49 8.98
CA TYR A 485 -3.88 -12.56 9.82
C TYR A 485 -5.16 -12.02 9.17
N ILE A 486 -5.27 -12.00 7.84
CA ILE A 486 -6.32 -11.27 7.14
C ILE A 486 -7.17 -12.22 6.30
N ASN A 487 -8.49 -12.16 6.49
CA ASN A 487 -9.48 -12.90 5.70
C ASN A 487 -10.39 -12.00 4.86
N ASN A 488 -10.15 -10.69 4.84
CA ASN A 488 -10.92 -9.72 4.06
C ASN A 488 -10.27 -9.48 2.69
N TYR A 489 -10.97 -9.82 1.61
CA TYR A 489 -10.46 -9.72 0.25
C TYR A 489 -10.13 -8.26 -0.17
N GLY A 490 -10.92 -7.27 0.26
CA GLY A 490 -10.65 -5.85 -0.04
C GLY A 490 -9.37 -5.34 0.61
N ILE A 491 -9.06 -5.81 1.82
CA ILE A 491 -7.81 -5.49 2.50
C ILE A 491 -6.63 -6.25 1.88
N ILE A 492 -6.84 -7.52 1.54
CA ILE A 492 -5.82 -8.38 0.91
C ILE A 492 -5.42 -7.82 -0.47
N THR A 493 -6.39 -7.45 -1.32
CA THR A 493 -6.13 -6.85 -2.65
C THR A 493 -5.27 -5.61 -2.59
N ARG A 494 -5.58 -4.73 -1.65
CA ARG A 494 -4.80 -3.52 -1.40
C ARG A 494 -3.37 -3.86 -0.99
N ILE A 495 -3.19 -4.75 -0.02
CA ILE A 495 -1.86 -5.02 0.57
C ILE A 495 -0.99 -5.90 -0.35
N ARG A 496 -1.59 -6.74 -1.20
CA ARG A 496 -0.85 -7.64 -2.11
C ARG A 496 -0.31 -6.97 -3.37
N ILE A 497 -0.64 -5.71 -3.63
CA ILE A 497 -0.19 -4.97 -4.84
C ILE A 497 1.32 -5.14 -5.12
N PRO A 498 2.25 -4.85 -4.19
CA PRO A 498 3.68 -4.97 -4.49
C PRO A 498 4.12 -6.43 -4.71
N ILE A 499 3.41 -7.40 -4.13
CA ILE A 499 3.62 -8.84 -4.34
C ILE A 499 3.25 -9.22 -5.76
N PHE A 500 2.09 -8.77 -6.22
CA PHE A 500 1.60 -9.02 -7.58
C PHE A 500 2.51 -8.36 -8.60
N ILE A 501 2.96 -7.13 -8.38
CA ILE A 501 3.94 -6.47 -9.25
C ILE A 501 5.22 -7.32 -9.38
N CYS A 502 5.75 -7.86 -8.27
CA CYS A 502 6.91 -8.74 -8.28
C CYS A 502 6.66 -10.02 -9.08
N PHE A 503 5.52 -10.67 -8.89
CA PHE A 503 5.19 -11.89 -9.62
C PHE A 503 4.91 -11.63 -11.11
N ILE A 504 4.20 -10.56 -11.46
CA ILE A 504 4.00 -10.13 -12.86
C ILE A 504 5.37 -9.91 -13.51
N ALA A 505 6.28 -9.19 -12.84
CA ALA A 505 7.62 -8.96 -13.38
C ALA A 505 8.37 -10.26 -13.69
N VAL A 506 8.29 -11.28 -12.83
CA VAL A 506 8.92 -12.59 -13.06
C VAL A 506 8.20 -13.39 -14.16
N MET A 507 6.87 -13.43 -14.14
CA MET A 507 6.09 -14.17 -15.13
C MET A 507 6.30 -13.61 -16.53
N PHE A 508 6.45 -12.29 -16.69
CA PHE A 508 6.67 -11.68 -17.99
C PHE A 508 8.03 -12.01 -18.61
N ILE A 509 9.02 -12.42 -17.81
CA ILE A 509 10.30 -12.91 -18.34
C ILE A 509 10.10 -14.14 -19.23
N SER A 510 9.10 -14.97 -18.93
CA SER A 510 8.80 -16.18 -19.72
C SER A 510 8.42 -15.89 -21.18
N PHE A 511 7.96 -14.68 -21.49
CA PHE A 511 7.56 -14.25 -22.84
C PHE A 511 8.70 -13.74 -23.70
N ASN A 512 9.91 -13.70 -23.17
CA ASN A 512 11.04 -13.13 -23.88
C ASN A 512 11.52 -14.12 -24.98
N GLY A 513 10.93 -13.99 -26.17
CA GLY A 513 11.10 -14.92 -27.31
C GLY A 513 12.51 -14.97 -27.92
N ASP A 514 13.34 -13.94 -27.69
CA ASP A 514 14.73 -13.82 -28.18
C ASP A 514 15.79 -14.18 -27.11
N LEU A 515 15.37 -14.84 -26.02
CA LEU A 515 16.21 -15.19 -24.87
C LEU A 515 17.55 -15.84 -25.27
N GLU A 516 17.52 -16.69 -26.29
CA GLU A 516 18.67 -17.48 -26.76
C GLU A 516 19.79 -16.67 -27.41
N LYS A 517 19.48 -15.48 -27.96
CA LYS A 517 20.46 -14.58 -28.59
C LYS A 517 21.04 -13.58 -27.59
N PHE A 518 20.20 -13.02 -26.71
CA PHE A 518 20.64 -12.04 -25.71
C PHE A 518 21.62 -12.65 -24.68
N TYR A 519 21.31 -13.84 -24.14
CA TYR A 519 22.17 -14.49 -23.14
C TYR A 519 23.51 -14.96 -23.69
N ARG A 520 23.54 -15.46 -24.93
CA ARG A 520 24.77 -15.92 -25.57
C ARG A 520 25.78 -14.78 -25.75
N ASN A 521 25.31 -13.55 -25.91
CA ASN A 521 26.17 -12.36 -26.02
C ASN A 521 26.46 -11.73 -24.64
N HIS A 522 25.48 -11.67 -23.74
CA HIS A 522 25.66 -11.03 -22.43
C HIS A 522 26.54 -11.87 -21.48
N LEU A 523 26.33 -13.20 -21.38
CA LEU A 523 27.20 -14.08 -20.59
C LEU A 523 28.63 -14.11 -21.13
N ARG A 524 28.79 -14.06 -22.46
CA ARG A 524 30.11 -14.02 -23.11
C ARG A 524 30.84 -12.71 -22.84
N ASN A 525 30.11 -11.59 -22.77
CA ASN A 525 30.68 -10.30 -22.40
C ASN A 525 30.99 -10.21 -20.89
N LEU A 526 30.15 -10.78 -20.01
CA LEU A 526 30.44 -10.88 -18.59
C LEU A 526 31.69 -11.74 -18.34
N TYR A 527 31.79 -12.89 -19.01
CA TYR A 527 32.96 -13.78 -18.90
C TYR A 527 34.25 -13.12 -19.41
N LYS A 528 34.16 -12.33 -20.49
CA LYS A 528 35.28 -11.51 -20.99
C LYS A 528 35.68 -10.39 -20.03
N LEU A 529 34.74 -9.81 -19.29
CA LEU A 529 35.02 -8.80 -18.26
C LEU A 529 35.69 -9.43 -17.03
N ILE A 530 35.22 -10.62 -16.62
CA ILE A 530 35.79 -11.40 -15.51
C ILE A 530 37.24 -11.80 -15.81
N THR A 531 37.50 -12.34 -17.00
CA THR A 531 38.86 -12.71 -17.43
C THR A 531 39.80 -11.52 -17.65
N ARG A 532 39.28 -10.31 -17.86
CA ARG A 532 40.08 -9.08 -17.92
C ARG A 532 40.39 -8.49 -16.55
N SER A 533 39.52 -8.69 -15.55
CA SER A 533 39.77 -8.20 -14.19
C SER A 533 40.63 -9.15 -13.36
N GLU A 534 40.77 -10.41 -13.76
CA GLU A 534 41.70 -11.36 -13.14
C GLU A 534 43.13 -11.24 -13.69
N ASN A 535 43.32 -10.55 -14.82
CA ASN A 535 44.62 -10.28 -15.46
C ASN A 535 45.16 -8.86 -15.20
N LYS A 536 44.59 -8.15 -14.23
CA LYS A 536 45.07 -6.86 -13.70
C LYS A 536 45.06 -6.96 -12.18
#